data_AF-A0AA41R0B6-F1
#
_entry.id   AF-A0AA41R0B6-F1
#
_cell.length_a   1.000
_cell.length_b   1.000
_cell.length_c   1.000
_cell.angle_alpha   90.00
_cell.angle_beta   90.00
_cell.angle_gamma   90.00
#
_symmetry.space_group_name_H-M   'P 1'
#
loop_
_entity.id
_entity.type
_entity.pdbx_description
1 polymer ?
#
loop_
_entity_poly.entity_id
_entity_poly.type
_entity_poly.pdbx_seq_one_letter_code
_entity_poly.pdbx_strand_id
1 'polypeptide(L)' 'MKALKAKIFNHSTENINLPNELQLNAWLAEHPGVDIVHTLQSESMTVADNGVQRNLTITLIYREPPD' A
#
# COMPACT_ATOMS: atom_id res chain seq x y z
N MET A 1 -12.17 -1.66 22.55
CA MET A 1 -11.74 -1.98 21.16
C MET A 1 -10.63 -0.99 20.81
N LYS A 2 -9.43 -1.43 20.39
CA LYS A 2 -8.35 -0.52 19.98
C LYS A 2 -8.82 0.29 18.75
N ALA A 3 -8.32 1.53 18.63
CA ALA A 3 -8.69 2.42 17.54
C ALA A 3 -8.27 1.85 16.18
N LEU A 4 -9.06 2.13 15.14
CA LEU A 4 -8.67 1.87 13.76
C LEU A 4 -7.55 2.83 13.35
N LYS A 5 -6.56 2.30 12.65
CA LYS A 5 -5.45 3.05 12.05
C LYS A 5 -5.44 2.84 10.54
N ALA A 6 -4.81 3.76 9.82
CA ALA A 6 -4.65 3.70 8.38
C ALA A 6 -3.16 3.75 8.00
N LYS A 7 -2.73 2.87 7.10
CA LYS A 7 -1.41 2.88 6.48
C LYS A 7 -1.58 2.97 4.97
N ILE A 8 -0.97 3.99 4.36
CA ILE A 8 -1.04 4.25 2.93
C ILE A 8 0.32 3.92 2.32
N PHE A 9 0.30 3.08 1.29
CA PHE A 9 1.43 2.77 0.41
C PHE A 9 1.13 3.39 -0.94
N ASN A 10 2.06 4.19 -1.48
CA ASN A 10 1.93 4.78 -2.80
C ASN A 10 3.21 4.47 -3.58
N HIS A 11 3.03 3.97 -4.80
CA HIS A 11 4.13 3.66 -5.70
C HIS A 11 3.81 4.16 -7.11
N SER A 12 4.71 4.98 -7.66
CA SER A 12 4.65 5.51 -9.01
C SER A 12 5.75 4.88 -9.85
N THR A 13 5.42 4.29 -10.99
CA THR A 13 6.39 3.67 -11.90
C THR A 13 6.04 3.89 -13.37
N GLU A 14 7.07 4.10 -14.18
CA GLU A 14 7.00 4.05 -15.65
C GLU A 14 7.17 2.62 -16.18
N ASN A 15 7.63 1.69 -15.33
CA ASN A 15 7.83 0.28 -15.64
C ASN A 15 6.71 -0.58 -15.05
N ILE A 16 5.86 -1.10 -15.95
CA ILE A 16 4.65 -1.88 -15.65
C ILE A 16 4.97 -3.28 -15.08
N ASN A 17 6.21 -3.76 -15.25
CA ASN A 17 6.59 -5.14 -14.96
C ASN A 17 7.52 -5.29 -13.75
N LEU A 18 7.86 -4.22 -13.03
CA LEU A 18 8.63 -4.38 -11.80
C LEU A 18 7.76 -5.11 -10.76
N PRO A 19 8.25 -6.20 -10.15
CA PRO A 19 7.52 -6.88 -9.10
C PRO A 19 7.48 -5.93 -7.90
N ASN A 20 6.40 -5.17 -7.79
CA ASN A 20 6.11 -4.31 -6.64
C ASN A 20 5.65 -5.12 -5.43
N GLU A 21 6.21 -6.31 -5.26
CA GLU A 21 6.29 -6.89 -3.94
C GLU A 21 7.20 -5.98 -3.09
N LEU A 22 6.77 -5.73 -1.84
CA LEU A 22 7.65 -5.57 -0.68
C LEU A 22 7.89 -4.19 -0.04
N GLN A 23 7.11 -3.12 -0.29
CA GLN A 23 6.89 -2.18 0.83
C GLN A 23 5.82 -2.69 1.78
N LEU A 24 4.72 -3.20 1.23
CA LEU A 24 3.65 -3.79 2.01
C LEU A 24 4.14 -5.02 2.79
N ASN A 25 4.79 -5.98 2.12
CA ASN A 25 5.25 -7.21 2.79
C ASN A 25 6.33 -6.93 3.85
N ALA A 26 7.25 -6.00 3.60
CA ALA A 26 8.22 -5.58 4.61
C ALA A 26 7.52 -4.93 5.82
N TRP A 27 6.55 -4.04 5.57
CA TRP A 27 5.78 -3.43 6.65
C TRP A 27 4.98 -4.45 7.46
N LEU A 28 4.35 -5.43 6.81
CA LEU A 28 3.64 -6.52 7.48
C LEU A 28 4.57 -7.39 8.32
N ALA A 29 5.81 -7.62 7.85
CA ALA A 29 6.82 -8.34 8.63
C ALA A 29 7.27 -7.56 9.88
N GLU A 30 7.35 -6.23 9.80
CA GLU A 30 7.67 -5.34 10.91
C GLU A 30 6.52 -5.16 11.92
N HIS A 31 5.28 -5.45 11.50
CA HIS A 31 4.07 -5.26 12.33
C HIS A 31 3.34 -6.59 12.51
N PRO A 32 3.96 -7.60 13.16
CA PRO A 32 3.32 -8.89 13.36
C PRO A 32 2.08 -8.72 14.26
N GLY A 33 0.99 -9.38 13.88
CA GLY A 33 -0.24 -9.40 14.67
C GLY A 33 -1.19 -8.21 14.46
N VAL A 34 -0.91 -7.31 13.52
CA VAL A 34 -1.94 -6.34 13.09
C VAL A 34 -3.12 -7.05 12.44
N ASP A 35 -4.32 -6.65 12.82
CA ASP A 35 -5.57 -7.13 12.24
C ASP A 35 -5.97 -6.20 11.10
N ILE A 36 -5.85 -6.66 9.86
CA ILE A 36 -6.24 -5.90 8.67
C ILE A 36 -7.76 -6.01 8.52
N VAL A 37 -8.45 -4.90 8.76
CA VAL A 37 -9.90 -4.80 8.70
C VAL A 37 -10.37 -4.54 7.27
N HIS A 38 -9.63 -3.71 6.52
CA HIS A 38 -9.96 -3.39 5.16
C HIS A 38 -8.73 -3.05 4.32
N THR A 39 -8.80 -3.38 3.04
CA THR A 39 -7.78 -3.03 2.04
C THR A 39 -8.47 -2.28 0.92
N LEU A 40 -8.01 -1.06 0.66
CA LEU A 40 -8.44 -0.25 -0.48
C LEU A 40 -7.28 -0.15 -1.46
N GLN A 41 -7.56 -0.40 -2.74
CA GLN A 41 -6.59 -0.24 -3.82
C GLN A 41 -7.13 0.77 -4.82
N SER A 42 -6.26 1.68 -5.25
CA SER A 42 -6.55 2.63 -6.30
C SER A 42 -5.38 2.66 -7.28
N GLU A 43 -5.70 2.59 -8.56
CA GLU A 43 -4.73 2.71 -9.65
C GLU A 43 -5.11 3.91 -10.50
N SER A 44 -4.12 4.74 -10.81
CA SER A 44 -4.28 5.84 -11.74
C SER A 44 -3.14 5.86 -12.75
N MET A 45 -3.40 6.48 -13.90
CA MET A 45 -2.43 6.66 -14.95
C MET A 45 -2.34 8.14 -15.27
N THR A 46 -1.12 8.65 -15.35
CA THR A 46 -0.85 10.04 -15.72
C THR A 46 0.04 10.02 -16.94
N VAL A 47 -0.29 10.84 -17.94
CA VAL A 47 0.58 11.08 -19.08
C VAL A 47 1.53 12.22 -18.71
N ALA A 48 2.83 11.96 -18.82
CA ALA A 48 3.90 12.96 -18.66
C ALA A 48 4.67 13.08 -19.98
N ASP A 49 5.46 14.15 -20.14
CA ASP A 49 6.19 14.45 -21.39
C ASP A 49 7.14 13.33 -21.83
N ASN A 50 7.59 12.49 -20.90
CA ASN A 50 8.52 11.37 -21.11
C ASN A 50 7.84 9.99 -21.19
N GLY A 51 6.52 9.89 -21.04
CA GLY A 51 5.80 8.61 -21.11
C GLY A 51 4.57 8.51 -20.23
N VAL A 52 4.07 7.28 -20.05
CA VAL A 52 2.92 6.99 -19.19
C VAL A 52 3.40 6.52 -17.83
N GLN A 53 3.02 7.25 -16.79
CA GLN A 53 3.25 6.86 -15.40
C GLN A 53 2.02 6.16 -14.84
N ARG A 54 2.25 5.05 -14.12
CA ARG A 54 1.19 4.35 -13.38
C ARG A 54 1.44 4.55 -11.90
N ASN A 55 0.39 4.93 -11.19
CA ASN A 55 0.39 5.09 -9.74
C ASN A 55 -0.50 4.02 -9.14
N LEU A 56 0.06 3.24 -8.22
CA LEU A 56 -0.66 2.28 -7.40
C LEU A 56 -0.66 2.81 -5.96
N THR A 57 -1.84 2.99 -5.39
CA THR A 57 -2.03 3.30 -3.98
C THR A 57 -2.78 2.16 -3.30
N ILE A 58 -2.22 1.64 -2.22
CA ILE A 58 -2.86 0.65 -1.34
C ILE A 58 -3.01 1.29 0.04
N THR A 59 -4.23 1.31 0.57
CA THR A 59 -4.53 1.74 1.93
C THR A 59 -4.98 0.55 2.75
N LEU A 60 -4.27 0.26 3.83
CA LEU A 60 -4.70 -0.69 4.85
C LEU A 60 -5.40 0.06 5.98
N ILE A 61 -6.60 -0.37 6.32
CA ILE A 61 -7.27 -0.03 7.57
C ILE A 61 -7.06 -1.20 8.52
N TYR A 62 -6.43 -0.96 9.66
CA TYR A 62 -5.99 -2.03 10.56
C TYR A 62 -6.17 -1.67 12.03
N ARG A 63 -6.09 -2.68 12.90
CA ARG A 63 -5.95 -2.52 14.35
C ARG A 63 -4.63 -3.10 14.81
N GLU A 64 -4.02 -2.47 15.80
CA GLU A 64 -2.86 -3.05 16.46
C GLU A 64 -3.28 -4.18 17.41
N PRO A 65 -2.41 -5.21 17.58
CA PRO A 65 -2.66 -6.27 18.53
C PRO A 65 -2.79 -5.70 19.96
N PRO A 66 -3.51 -6.37 20.87
CA PRO A 66 -3.47 -6.05 22.31
C PRO A 66 -2.02 -6.12 22.83
N ASP A 67 -1.70 -5.29 23.83
CA ASP A 67 -0.38 -5.33 24.50
C ASP A 67 -0.28 -6.54 25.42
#